data_AF-A0A093G9U1-F1
#
_entry.id   AF-A0A093G9U1-F1
#
_cell.length_a   1.000
_cell.length_b   1.000
_cell.length_c   1.000
_cell.angle_alpha   90.00
_cell.angle_beta   90.00
_cell.angle_gamma   90.00
#
_symmetry.space_group_name_H-M   'P 1'
#
loop_
_entity.id
_entity.type
_entity.pdbx_description
1 polymer ?
#
loop_
_entity_poly.entity_id
_entity_poly.type
_entity_poly.pdbx_seq_one_letter_code
_entity_poly.pdbx_strand_id
1 'polypeptide(L)'
;RDPKAHRFLGQIYEAEDNIEKAFGCYKRSVELNPTQKDLVLKIAELLCNNDVTDGRAKYWVERAAKLFPGSPAVYRLKEQLLDCKGEDGRNQLFDLIQAELYARPDDVYINIRLVALYRSNNRLKDAVLHCQEAEKKIPLQSSLEWCSCVVETLEV
;
A
#
# COMPACT_ATOMS: atom_id res chain seq x y z
N ARG A 1 -15.89 16.26 25.54
CA ARG A 1 -14.57 15.95 24.91
C ARG A 1 -14.74 16.16 23.41
N ASP A 2 -13.91 17.00 22.79
CA ASP A 2 -14.06 17.38 21.39
C ASP A 2 -13.17 16.53 20.46
N PRO A 3 -13.74 15.78 19.49
CA PRO A 3 -12.95 15.01 18.53
C PRO A 3 -11.98 15.88 17.70
N LYS A 4 -12.32 17.13 17.40
CA LYS A 4 -11.46 18.03 16.63
C LYS A 4 -10.23 18.42 17.43
N ALA A 5 -10.40 18.75 18.72
CA ALA A 5 -9.29 19.04 19.62
C ALA A 5 -8.32 17.85 19.73
N HIS A 6 -8.83 16.61 19.85
CA HIS A 6 -7.99 15.42 19.86
C HIS A 6 -7.26 15.20 18.53
N ARG A 7 -7.89 15.48 17.38
CA ARG A 7 -7.23 15.41 16.08
C ARG A 7 -6.08 16.42 15.99
N PHE A 8 -6.32 17.68 16.33
CA PHE A 8 -5.26 18.71 16.29
C PHE A 8 -4.10 18.38 17.22
N LEU A 9 -4.40 17.91 18.43
CA LEU A 9 -3.36 17.48 19.36
C LEU A 9 -2.54 16.31 18.80
N GLY A 10 -3.18 15.37 18.10
CA GLY A 10 -2.47 14.30 17.41
C GLY A 10 -1.54 14.81 16.31
N GLN A 11 -1.95 15.84 15.56
CA GLN A 11 -1.12 16.48 14.53
C GLN A 11 0.10 17.19 15.12
N ILE A 12 -0.06 17.84 16.27
CA ILE A 12 1.05 18.47 17.00
C ILE A 12 2.05 17.39 17.43
N TYR A 13 1.57 16.31 18.07
CA TYR A 13 2.46 15.23 18.48
C TYR A 13 3.13 14.51 17.31
N GLU A 14 2.46 14.36 16.18
CA GLU A 14 3.07 13.80 14.96
C GLU A 14 4.19 14.71 14.45
N ALA A 15 3.99 16.03 14.43
CA ALA A 15 5.02 16.99 14.03
C ALA A 15 6.21 17.02 15.01
N GLU A 16 6.00 16.67 16.27
CA GLU A 16 7.03 16.49 17.30
C GLU A 16 7.67 15.09 17.30
N ASP A 17 7.35 14.24 16.31
CA ASP A 17 7.81 12.84 16.20
C ASP A 17 7.42 11.97 17.42
N ASN A 18 6.38 12.37 18.15
CA ASN A 18 5.87 11.65 19.31
C ASN A 18 4.75 10.69 18.90
N ILE A 19 5.14 9.59 18.26
CA ILE A 19 4.25 8.64 17.59
C ILE A 19 3.19 8.04 18.54
N GLU A 20 3.57 7.65 19.75
CA GLU A 20 2.62 7.07 20.72
C GLU A 20 1.54 8.07 21.15
N LYS A 21 1.92 9.32 21.42
CA LYS A 21 0.96 10.36 21.81
C LYS A 21 0.08 10.78 20.63
N ALA A 22 0.67 10.87 19.43
CA ALA A 22 -0.08 11.12 18.20
C ALA A 22 -1.13 10.03 17.96
N PHE A 23 -0.73 8.76 18.04
CA PHE A 23 -1.62 7.61 17.94
C PHE A 23 -2.75 7.67 18.96
N GLY A 24 -2.44 7.90 20.24
CA GLY A 24 -3.44 8.00 21.30
C GLY A 24 -4.48 9.09 21.04
N CYS A 25 -4.02 10.27 20.57
CA CYS A 25 -4.89 11.40 20.24
C CYS A 25 -5.78 11.11 19.03
N TYR A 26 -5.20 10.59 17.94
CA TYR A 26 -5.96 10.22 16.75
C TYR A 26 -6.98 9.12 17.01
N LYS A 27 -6.57 8.05 17.72
CA LYS A 27 -7.47 6.99 18.14
C LYS A 27 -8.65 7.56 18.95
N ARG A 28 -8.37 8.45 19.90
CA ARG A 28 -9.43 9.07 20.71
C ARG A 28 -10.38 9.93 19.88
N SER A 29 -9.86 10.64 18.88
CA SER A 29 -10.69 11.41 17.95
C SER A 29 -11.62 10.51 17.14
N VAL A 30 -11.12 9.38 16.61
CA VAL A 30 -11.93 8.39 15.89
C VAL A 30 -12.98 7.73 16.79
N GLU A 31 -12.66 7.45 18.05
CA GLU A 31 -13.64 6.92 19.02
C GLU A 31 -14.79 7.91 19.30
N LEU A 32 -14.48 9.21 19.37
CA LEU A 32 -15.47 10.26 19.63
C LEU A 32 -16.29 10.63 18.39
N ASN A 33 -15.69 10.53 17.19
CA ASN A 33 -16.39 10.71 15.93
C ASN A 33 -15.90 9.70 14.88
N PRO A 34 -16.62 8.56 14.73
CA PRO A 34 -16.26 7.48 13.80
C PRO A 34 -16.39 7.82 12.31
N THR A 35 -16.96 8.98 11.96
CA THR A 35 -17.17 9.38 10.54
C THR A 35 -15.88 9.87 9.85
N GLN A 36 -14.82 10.10 10.61
CA GLN A 36 -13.52 10.60 10.13
C GLN A 36 -12.70 9.47 9.49
N LYS A 37 -13.11 9.02 8.29
CA LYS A 37 -12.44 7.93 7.57
C LYS A 37 -10.99 8.27 7.23
N ASP A 38 -10.73 9.53 6.85
CA ASP A 38 -9.38 10.04 6.55
C ASP A 38 -8.42 9.87 7.74
N LEU A 39 -8.92 10.05 8.96
CA LEU A 39 -8.13 9.87 10.16
C LEU A 39 -7.78 8.40 10.42
N VAL A 40 -8.62 7.45 9.98
CA VAL A 40 -8.29 6.01 10.03
C VAL A 40 -7.13 5.69 9.09
N LEU A 41 -7.13 6.25 7.87
CA LEU A 41 -6.00 6.11 6.95
C LEU A 41 -4.74 6.76 7.53
N LYS A 42 -4.85 7.96 8.11
CA LYS A 42 -3.73 8.66 8.73
C LYS A 42 -3.10 7.89 9.89
N ILE A 43 -3.91 7.21 10.71
CA ILE A 43 -3.39 6.32 11.78
C ILE A 43 -2.63 5.14 11.17
N ALA A 44 -3.14 4.53 10.10
CA ALA A 44 -2.45 3.44 9.43
C ALA A 44 -1.10 3.89 8.84
N GLU A 45 -1.06 5.06 8.19
CA GLU A 45 0.16 5.68 7.68
C GLU A 45 1.16 6.00 8.80
N LEU A 46 0.71 6.61 9.90
CA LEU A 46 1.56 6.95 11.04
C LEU A 46 2.27 5.71 11.60
N LEU A 47 1.54 4.59 11.76
CA LEU A 47 2.10 3.35 12.28
C LEU A 47 3.08 2.72 11.30
N CYS A 48 2.69 2.55 10.03
CA CYS A 48 3.56 1.92 9.03
C CYS A 48 4.83 2.74 8.75
N ASN A 49 4.73 4.07 8.69
CA ASN A 49 5.89 4.91 8.39
C ASN A 49 6.91 4.95 9.53
N ASN A 50 6.47 4.74 10.77
CA ASN A 50 7.36 4.74 11.93
C ASN A 50 7.91 3.35 12.24
N ASP A 51 7.03 2.35 12.35
CA ASP A 51 7.40 0.96 12.61
C ASP A 51 6.40 0.01 11.94
N VAL A 52 6.79 -0.49 10.78
CA VAL A 52 6.03 -1.48 10.02
C VAL A 52 5.82 -2.80 10.79
N THR A 53 6.65 -3.10 11.79
CA THR A 53 6.51 -4.29 12.64
C THR A 53 5.55 -4.09 13.81
N ASP A 54 5.02 -2.87 13.99
CA ASP A 54 4.02 -2.59 15.01
C ASP A 54 2.77 -3.45 14.81
N GLY A 55 2.44 -4.26 15.82
CA GLY A 55 1.28 -5.16 15.80
C GLY A 55 -0.07 -4.44 15.58
N ARG A 56 -0.16 -3.14 15.86
CA ARG A 56 -1.33 -2.29 15.61
C ARG A 56 -1.50 -1.94 14.13
N ALA A 57 -0.40 -1.87 13.38
CA ALA A 57 -0.40 -1.41 11.99
C ALA A 57 -1.35 -2.25 11.12
N LYS A 58 -1.26 -3.58 11.23
CA LYS A 58 -2.14 -4.52 10.51
C LYS A 58 -3.63 -4.20 10.70
N TYR A 59 -4.07 -3.99 11.95
CA TYR A 59 -5.47 -3.68 12.25
C TYR A 59 -5.92 -2.38 11.58
N TRP A 60 -5.10 -1.33 11.66
CA TRP A 60 -5.46 -0.02 11.09
C TRP A 60 -5.42 -0.02 9.56
N VAL A 61 -4.48 -0.76 8.95
CA VAL A 61 -4.44 -0.94 7.50
C VAL A 61 -5.66 -1.73 7.00
N GLU A 62 -6.04 -2.82 7.67
CA GLU A 62 -7.26 -3.57 7.31
C GLU A 62 -8.53 -2.72 7.45
N ARG A 63 -8.58 -1.89 8.50
CA ARG A 63 -9.69 -0.97 8.71
C ARG A 63 -9.72 0.13 7.62
N ALA A 64 -8.57 0.69 7.26
CA ALA A 64 -8.46 1.65 6.16
C ALA A 64 -8.89 1.01 4.82
N ALA A 65 -8.48 -0.25 4.57
CA ALA A 65 -8.85 -0.97 3.35
C ALA A 65 -10.36 -1.17 3.18
N LYS A 66 -11.09 -1.41 4.27
CA LYS A 66 -12.55 -1.50 4.24
C LYS A 66 -13.22 -0.16 3.93
N LEU A 67 -12.59 0.95 4.33
CA LEU A 67 -13.12 2.30 4.14
C LEU A 67 -12.76 2.90 2.76
N PHE A 68 -11.63 2.47 2.19
CA PHE A 68 -11.07 2.97 0.95
C PHE A 68 -10.67 1.82 0.01
N PRO A 69 -11.63 1.02 -0.48
CA PRO A 69 -11.33 -0.04 -1.44
C PRO A 69 -10.72 0.55 -2.73
N GLY A 70 -9.67 -0.08 -3.26
CA GLY A 70 -8.96 0.38 -4.46
C GLY A 70 -8.10 1.63 -4.28
N SER A 71 -7.92 2.12 -3.04
CA SER A 71 -7.04 3.27 -2.78
C SER A 71 -5.57 2.88 -2.95
N PRO A 72 -4.79 3.59 -3.80
CA PRO A 72 -3.36 3.34 -3.93
C PRO A 72 -2.58 3.50 -2.61
N ALA A 73 -3.03 4.39 -1.73
CA ALA A 73 -2.40 4.57 -0.42
C ALA A 73 -2.57 3.32 0.45
N VAL A 74 -3.77 2.75 0.49
CA VAL A 74 -4.04 1.50 1.22
C VAL A 74 -3.24 0.34 0.62
N TYR A 75 -3.16 0.24 -0.70
CA TYR A 75 -2.35 -0.78 -1.36
C TYR A 75 -0.89 -0.71 -0.89
N ARG A 76 -0.27 0.48 -0.92
CA ARG A 76 1.12 0.67 -0.48
C ARG A 76 1.32 0.28 0.98
N LEU A 77 0.37 0.60 1.86
CA LEU A 77 0.45 0.20 3.27
C LEU A 77 0.37 -1.32 3.44
N LYS A 78 -0.49 -2.01 2.68
CA LYS A 78 -0.56 -3.48 2.70
C LYS A 78 0.72 -4.10 2.16
N GLU A 79 1.23 -3.59 1.05
CA GLU A 79 2.49 -4.02 0.46
C GLU A 79 3.65 -3.91 1.46
N GLN A 80 3.78 -2.76 2.13
CA GLN A 80 4.80 -2.55 3.15
C GLN A 80 4.70 -3.56 4.31
N LEU A 81 3.49 -3.86 4.78
CA LEU A 81 3.28 -4.87 5.83
C LEU A 81 3.65 -6.30 5.38
N LEU A 82 3.60 -6.58 4.09
CA LEU A 82 3.91 -7.90 3.53
C LEU A 82 5.41 -8.05 3.26
N ASP A 83 6.08 -7.00 2.80
CA ASP A 83 7.53 -7.00 2.58
C ASP A 83 8.30 -7.38 3.86
N CYS A 84 7.78 -7.02 5.03
CA CYS A 84 8.39 -7.36 6.32
C CYS A 84 8.19 -8.81 6.79
N LYS A 85 7.38 -9.61 6.10
CA LYS A 85 7.10 -11.01 6.46
C LYS A 85 7.95 -12.04 5.71
N GLY A 86 8.89 -11.61 4.87
CA GLY A 86 9.73 -12.53 4.10
C GLY A 86 8.93 -13.38 3.10
N GLU A 87 9.21 -14.68 3.01
CA GLU A 87 8.61 -15.57 2.01
C GLU A 87 7.08 -15.69 2.11
N ASP A 88 6.53 -15.78 3.33
CA ASP A 88 5.06 -15.82 3.53
C ASP A 88 4.40 -14.51 3.07
N GLY A 89 5.13 -13.40 3.22
CA GLY A 89 4.75 -12.08 2.72
C GLY A 89 4.66 -12.03 1.21
N ARG A 90 5.61 -12.67 0.50
CA ARG A 90 5.65 -12.68 -0.97
C ARG A 90 4.46 -13.39 -1.59
N ASN A 91 4.04 -14.54 -1.04
CA ASN A 91 2.85 -15.24 -1.54
C ASN A 91 1.58 -14.40 -1.33
N GLN A 92 1.43 -13.80 -0.15
CA GLN A 92 0.32 -12.89 0.14
C GLN A 92 0.34 -11.63 -0.75
N LEU A 93 1.54 -11.14 -1.09
CA LEU A 93 1.73 -9.99 -1.98
C LEU A 93 1.31 -10.35 -3.41
N PHE A 94 1.64 -11.56 -3.87
CA PHE A 94 1.16 -12.06 -5.16
C PHE A 94 -0.37 -12.07 -5.22
N ASP A 95 -1.04 -12.63 -4.22
CA ASP A 95 -2.50 -12.66 -4.15
C ASP A 95 -3.12 -11.25 -4.12
N LEU A 96 -2.49 -10.34 -3.38
CA LEU A 96 -2.91 -8.93 -3.32
C LEU A 96 -2.80 -8.23 -4.68
N ILE A 97 -1.67 -8.41 -5.37
CA ILE A 97 -1.44 -7.84 -6.71
C ILE A 97 -2.47 -8.37 -7.71
N GLN A 98 -2.74 -9.68 -7.69
CA GLN A 98 -3.74 -10.29 -8.57
C GLN A 98 -5.15 -9.73 -8.33
N ALA A 99 -5.56 -9.59 -7.06
CA ALA A 99 -6.85 -9.00 -6.72
C ALA A 99 -6.98 -7.55 -7.18
N GLU A 100 -5.90 -6.76 -7.08
CA GLU A 100 -5.89 -5.37 -7.50
C GLU A 100 -5.85 -5.21 -9.02
N LEU A 101 -5.10 -6.05 -9.75
CA LEU A 101 -5.13 -6.08 -11.22
C LEU A 101 -6.49 -6.52 -11.76
N TYR A 102 -7.20 -7.41 -11.06
CA TYR A 102 -8.57 -7.76 -11.43
C TYR A 102 -9.50 -6.55 -11.35
N ALA A 103 -9.33 -5.71 -10.33
CA ALA A 103 -10.14 -4.51 -10.15
C ALA A 103 -9.70 -3.34 -11.07
N ARG A 104 -8.39 -3.21 -11.31
CA ARG A 104 -7.74 -2.09 -12.01
C ARG A 104 -6.64 -2.62 -12.92
N PRO A 105 -6.98 -3.25 -14.05
CA PRO A 105 -6.01 -3.91 -14.91
C PRO A 105 -5.03 -2.92 -15.54
N ASP A 106 -5.44 -1.66 -15.73
CA ASP A 106 -4.68 -0.59 -16.35
C ASP A 106 -3.82 0.24 -15.38
N ASP A 107 -3.78 -0.13 -14.09
CA ASP A 107 -2.91 0.52 -13.12
C ASP A 107 -1.45 0.16 -13.41
N VAL A 108 -0.72 1.15 -13.93
CA VAL A 108 0.71 1.06 -14.29
C VAL A 108 1.52 0.55 -13.10
N TYR A 109 1.30 1.10 -11.91
CA TYR A 109 2.10 0.77 -10.73
C TYR A 109 1.92 -0.69 -10.35
N ILE A 110 0.68 -1.18 -10.33
CA ILE A 110 0.41 -2.59 -9.97
C ILE A 110 1.01 -3.55 -11.00
N ASN A 111 0.96 -3.21 -12.29
CA ASN A 111 1.60 -4.01 -13.34
C ASN A 111 3.13 -4.09 -13.16
N ILE A 112 3.79 -2.95 -12.87
CA ILE A 112 5.23 -2.92 -12.57
C ILE A 112 5.55 -3.77 -11.34
N ARG A 113 4.72 -3.70 -10.29
CA ARG A 113 4.92 -4.50 -9.06
C ARG A 113 4.82 -6.00 -9.32
N LEU A 114 3.90 -6.45 -10.19
CA LEU A 114 3.83 -7.85 -10.59
C LEU A 114 5.10 -8.32 -11.31
N VAL A 115 5.59 -7.51 -12.26
CA VAL A 115 6.83 -7.81 -12.99
C VAL A 115 8.02 -7.87 -12.04
N ALA A 116 8.14 -6.92 -11.12
CA ALA A 116 9.19 -6.90 -10.10
C ALA A 116 9.16 -8.17 -9.23
N LEU A 117 7.96 -8.62 -8.82
CA LEU A 117 7.78 -9.84 -8.03
C LEU A 117 8.16 -11.11 -8.80
N TYR A 118 7.85 -11.19 -10.10
CA TYR A 118 8.33 -12.29 -10.94
C TYR A 118 9.85 -12.30 -11.08
N ARG A 119 10.47 -11.13 -11.26
CA ARG A 119 11.93 -11.00 -11.35
C ARG A 119 12.62 -11.41 -10.04
N SER A 120 12.13 -10.95 -8.88
CA SER A 120 12.71 -11.32 -7.58
C SER A 120 12.63 -12.82 -7.29
N ASN A 121 11.62 -13.50 -7.85
CA ASN A 121 11.41 -14.94 -7.68
C ASN A 121 12.08 -15.77 -8.79
N ASN A 122 12.97 -15.17 -9.59
CA ASN A 122 13.66 -15.82 -10.71
C ASN A 122 12.72 -16.40 -11.79
N ARG A 123 11.48 -15.91 -11.86
CA ARG A 123 10.44 -16.30 -12.83
C ARG A 123 10.47 -15.36 -14.04
N LEU A 124 11.63 -15.23 -14.67
CA LEU A 124 11.86 -14.27 -15.76
C LEU A 124 10.92 -14.49 -16.96
N LYS A 125 10.63 -15.75 -17.29
CA LYS A 125 9.69 -16.09 -18.38
C LYS A 125 8.29 -15.54 -18.13
N ASP A 126 7.82 -15.60 -16.89
CA ASP A 126 6.49 -15.11 -16.51
C ASP A 126 6.48 -13.57 -16.51
N ALA A 127 7.57 -12.94 -16.09
CA ALA A 127 7.74 -11.49 -16.18
C ALA A 127 7.63 -10.99 -17.63
N VAL A 128 8.37 -11.62 -18.55
CA VAL A 128 8.33 -11.28 -19.99
C VAL A 128 6.95 -11.52 -20.59
N LEU A 129 6.33 -12.66 -20.28
CA LEU A 129 4.99 -12.98 -20.77
C LEU A 129 3.96 -11.94 -20.29
N HIS A 130 4.01 -11.54 -19.02
CA HIS A 130 3.12 -10.51 -18.47
C HIS A 130 3.28 -9.18 -19.21
N CYS A 131 4.52 -8.72 -19.44
CA CYS A 131 4.78 -7.50 -20.20
C CYS A 131 4.14 -7.55 -21.60
N GLN A 132 4.34 -8.65 -22.33
CA GLN A 132 3.77 -8.82 -23.67
C GLN A 132 2.25 -8.85 -23.69
N GLU A 133 1.62 -9.48 -22.69
CA GLU A 133 0.16 -9.50 -22.59
C GLU A 133 -0.42 -8.15 -22.21
N ALA A 134 0.20 -7.46 -21.24
CA ALA A 134 -0.24 -6.16 -20.77
C ALA A 134 -0.19 -5.13 -21.91
N GLU A 135 0.88 -5.11 -22.69
CA GLU A 135 1.03 -4.21 -23.85
C GLU A 135 0.01 -4.45 -24.97
N LYS A 136 -0.45 -5.69 -25.15
CA LYS A 136 -1.48 -6.02 -26.16
C LYS A 136 -2.87 -5.55 -25.74
N LYS A 137 -3.16 -5.63 -24.44
CA LYS A 137 -4.51 -5.43 -23.88
C LYS A 137 -4.72 -3.99 -23.42
N ILE A 138 -3.65 -3.30 -23.03
CA ILE A 138 -3.71 -2.05 -22.26
C ILE A 138 -2.70 -1.06 -22.83
N PRO A 139 -3.07 0.22 -23.04
CA PRO A 139 -2.18 1.25 -23.57
C PRO A 139 -1.16 1.78 -22.54
N LEU A 140 -0.41 0.88 -21.90
CA LEU A 140 0.60 1.21 -20.86
C LEU A 140 1.88 1.81 -21.46
N GLN A 141 2.10 1.71 -22.77
CA GLN A 141 3.33 2.20 -23.44
C GLN A 141 3.49 3.73 -23.39
N SER A 142 2.47 4.45 -22.95
CA SER A 142 2.54 5.89 -22.73
C SER A 142 3.23 6.27 -21.41
N SER A 143 3.36 5.32 -20.46
CA SER A 143 4.07 5.53 -19.20
C SER A 143 5.56 5.24 -19.37
N LEU A 144 6.38 6.22 -18.97
CA LEU A 144 7.82 6.08 -18.93
C LEU A 144 8.26 4.99 -17.94
N GLU A 145 7.62 4.94 -16.78
CA GLU A 145 7.90 3.96 -15.73
C GLU A 145 7.65 2.53 -16.23
N TRP A 146 6.56 2.32 -16.97
CA TRP A 146 6.28 1.04 -17.60
C TRP A 146 7.35 0.67 -18.62
N CYS A 147 7.69 1.58 -19.53
CA CYS A 147 8.70 1.32 -20.56
C CYS A 147 10.06 0.98 -19.95
N SER A 148 10.50 1.70 -18.90
CA SER A 148 11.74 1.37 -18.18
C SER A 148 11.68 -0.03 -17.57
N CYS A 149 10.57 -0.39 -16.92
CA CYS A 149 10.38 -1.72 -16.34
C CYS A 149 10.45 -2.83 -17.40
N VAL A 150 9.84 -2.63 -18.57
CA VAL A 150 9.86 -3.60 -19.67
C VAL A 150 11.28 -3.78 -20.21
N VAL A 151 12.00 -2.69 -20.46
CA VAL A 151 13.39 -2.72 -20.95
C VAL A 151 14.28 -3.50 -19.98
N GLU A 152 14.25 -3.17 -18.69
CA GLU A 152 15.03 -3.88 -17.67
C GLU A 152 14.68 -5.38 -17.56
N THR A 153 13.46 -5.77 -17.94
CA THR A 153 13.01 -7.16 -17.91
C THR A 153 13.48 -7.94 -19.13
N LEU A 154 13.60 -7.28 -20.30
CA LEU A 154 14.01 -7.89 -21.57
C LEU A 154 15.53 -7.93 -21.77
N GLU A 155 16.29 -7.14 -21.01
CA GLU A 155 17.76 -7.14 -21.02
C GLU A 155 18.40 -8.33 -20.27
N VAL A 156 17.60 -9.16 -19.60
CA VAL A 156 18.03 -10.35 -18.82
C VAL A 156 17.91 -11.63 -19.64
#